data_AF-A0AAD7B124-F1
#
_entry.id   AF-A0AAD7B124-F1
#
_cell.length_a   1.000
_cell.length_b   1.000
_cell.length_c   1.000
_cell.angle_alpha   90.00
_cell.angle_beta   90.00
_cell.angle_gamma   90.00
#
_symmetry.space_group_name_H-M   'P 1'
#
loop_
_entity.id
_entity.type
_entity.pdbx_description
1 polymer ?
#
loop_
_entity_poly.entity_id
_entity_poly.type
_entity_poly.pdbx_seq_one_letter_code
_entity_poly.pdbx_strand_id
1 'polypeptide(L)'
;MSSSQLILPSSSLSLCHDRFSLTDTDTDDPIPFWLILGKILTPAPQSTSQLLDALNTISVTLRGHSHPHAFLRRFLDVDWDAESFFRRTWPACITIALEMPLLFPSGYLEPLTAERPTQTYTSRQIACLVIHQFLCTLPKLPWTSDAEENSQDLHIWYDDEQPHPGAVRAYLTALFTFFERVASGELSSDDGITFTLHCAPDLPISNDPLYPLRMMELDKPAVNSSLIGLPSGACVISANRHIGFGRTASQEEMHVGCTPQSFPAKLVTPPLGDSQVLVVRGCALVVEMSGYGRDAGLTCIVPESQWRQRTMLFMDALELDGYNTTAVTPDLLPGNVDRELTKAYTAFSSGRPPYVNVVTGHWGCRAFGGNREIKSLIQWCAASLAGVELDFVCELRGDPFADKFRRFSLDAQSRRWSVSDILSVLRSMDPVEAVGRSAFDFVREALGQDS
;
A
#
# COMPACT_ATOMS: atom_id res chain seq x y z
N MET A 1 -25.50 13.03 -9.08
CA MET A 1 -24.07 12.77 -8.83
C MET A 1 -23.98 12.14 -7.45
N SER A 2 -23.42 10.94 -7.35
CA SER A 2 -23.20 10.29 -6.04
C SER A 2 -22.15 11.12 -5.30
N SER A 3 -22.36 11.43 -4.02
CA SER A 3 -21.52 12.30 -3.19
C SER A 3 -20.13 11.72 -2.85
N SER A 4 -19.64 10.78 -3.65
CA SER A 4 -18.45 9.96 -3.36
C SER A 4 -17.44 9.89 -4.51
N GLN A 5 -17.75 10.47 -5.68
CA GLN A 5 -16.83 10.52 -6.82
C GLN A 5 -15.72 11.55 -6.59
N LEU A 6 -14.50 11.23 -7.00
CA LEU A 6 -13.40 12.18 -7.01
C LEU A 6 -13.46 13.02 -8.29
N ILE A 7 -13.61 14.33 -8.15
CA ILE A 7 -13.58 15.27 -9.28
C ILE A 7 -12.14 15.38 -9.77
N LEU A 8 -11.87 15.07 -11.04
CA LEU A 8 -10.52 15.18 -11.59
C LEU A 8 -10.19 16.62 -12.00
N PRO A 9 -8.90 17.02 -12.03
CA PRO A 9 -8.45 18.34 -12.47
C PRO A 9 -8.98 18.78 -13.84
N SER A 10 -9.22 17.83 -14.75
CA SER A 10 -9.76 18.08 -16.09
C SER A 10 -11.26 18.34 -16.13
N SER A 11 -11.98 18.13 -15.03
CA SER A 11 -13.42 18.35 -14.96
C SER A 11 -13.76 19.84 -15.08
N SER A 12 -14.83 20.16 -15.80
CA SER A 12 -15.39 21.51 -15.83
C SER A 12 -15.92 21.98 -14.47
N LEU A 13 -16.13 21.04 -13.53
CA LEU A 13 -16.52 21.36 -12.15
C LEU A 13 -15.32 21.61 -11.22
N SER A 14 -14.09 21.34 -11.68
CA SER A 14 -12.88 21.70 -10.94
C SER A 14 -12.59 23.18 -11.16
N LEU A 15 -13.15 24.04 -10.30
CA LEU A 15 -13.06 25.49 -10.42
C LEU A 15 -12.07 26.10 -9.42
N CYS A 16 -11.34 27.12 -9.82
CA CYS A 16 -10.47 27.91 -8.93
C CYS A 16 -10.29 29.34 -9.46
N HIS A 17 -9.79 30.25 -8.62
CA HIS A 17 -9.45 31.61 -9.04
C HIS A 17 -8.07 31.64 -9.70
N ASP A 18 -7.94 32.38 -10.80
CA ASP A 18 -6.65 32.64 -11.44
C ASP A 18 -5.84 33.69 -10.67
N ARG A 19 -5.25 33.26 -9.55
CA ARG A 19 -4.50 34.13 -8.63
C ARG A 19 -3.27 34.79 -9.25
N PHE A 20 -2.80 34.29 -10.38
CA PHE A 20 -1.58 34.72 -11.05
C PHE A 20 -1.84 35.36 -12.42
N SER A 21 -3.11 35.54 -12.80
CA SER A 21 -3.52 36.11 -14.08
C SER A 21 -2.86 35.42 -15.28
N LEU A 22 -2.82 34.08 -15.25
CA LEU A 22 -2.22 33.24 -16.29
C LEU A 22 -3.12 33.08 -17.53
N THR A 23 -4.40 33.40 -17.38
CA THR A 23 -5.43 33.32 -18.42
C THR A 23 -5.96 34.72 -18.77
N ASP A 24 -6.40 34.90 -20.01
CA ASP A 24 -6.91 36.19 -20.51
C ASP A 24 -8.36 36.47 -20.07
N THR A 25 -8.85 35.82 -19.01
CA THR A 25 -10.22 36.02 -18.50
C THR A 25 -10.24 37.17 -17.50
N ASP A 26 -10.81 38.31 -17.90
CA ASP A 26 -10.96 39.53 -17.09
C ASP A 26 -12.05 39.42 -15.99
N THR A 27 -12.28 38.24 -15.42
CA THR A 27 -13.35 38.00 -14.44
C THR A 27 -12.80 37.55 -13.09
N ASP A 28 -13.30 38.13 -11.99
CA ASP A 28 -13.03 37.66 -10.62
C ASP A 28 -13.66 36.29 -10.31
N ASP A 29 -14.50 35.78 -11.22
CA ASP A 29 -15.21 34.51 -11.08
C ASP A 29 -14.26 33.30 -11.19
N PRO A 30 -14.54 32.21 -10.44
CA PRO A 30 -13.79 30.96 -10.59
C PRO A 30 -13.88 30.39 -12.02
N ILE A 31 -12.74 29.97 -12.56
CA ILE A 31 -12.63 29.34 -13.89
C ILE A 31 -12.19 27.88 -13.76
N PRO A 32 -12.39 27.03 -14.79
CA PRO A 32 -11.88 25.67 -14.80
C PRO A 32 -10.37 25.61 -14.57
N PHE A 33 -9.93 24.92 -13.53
CA PHE A 33 -8.52 24.76 -13.16
C PHE A 33 -7.68 24.21 -14.32
N TRP A 34 -8.27 23.37 -15.15
CA TRP A 34 -7.61 22.82 -16.34
C TRP A 34 -7.03 23.88 -17.28
N LEU A 35 -7.68 25.04 -17.42
CA LEU A 35 -7.17 26.15 -18.25
C LEU A 35 -5.89 26.75 -17.67
N ILE A 36 -5.86 26.93 -16.35
CA ILE A 36 -4.70 27.43 -15.61
C ILE A 36 -3.57 26.40 -15.65
N LEU A 37 -3.87 25.12 -15.38
CA LEU A 37 -2.89 24.04 -15.41
C LEU A 37 -2.22 23.93 -16.78
N GLY A 38 -2.99 24.05 -17.86
CA GLY A 38 -2.45 24.06 -19.23
C GLY A 38 -1.41 25.17 -19.46
N LYS A 39 -1.62 26.36 -18.88
CA LYS A 39 -0.67 27.49 -18.95
C LYS A 39 0.57 27.26 -18.09
N ILE A 40 0.42 26.68 -16.90
CA ILE A 40 1.54 26.37 -16.01
C ILE A 40 2.47 25.31 -16.63
N LEU A 41 1.91 24.32 -17.32
CA LEU A 41 2.66 23.18 -17.86
C LEU A 41 3.07 23.34 -19.33
N THR A 42 2.72 24.46 -20.00
CA THR A 42 3.05 24.69 -21.41
C THR A 42 3.79 26.03 -21.61
N PRO A 43 5.08 26.02 -22.01
CA PRO A 43 5.90 24.83 -22.26
C PRO A 43 6.22 24.06 -20.97
N ALA A 44 6.55 22.77 -21.10
CA ALA A 44 6.93 21.94 -19.96
C ALA A 44 8.14 22.54 -19.21
N PRO A 45 8.14 22.56 -17.86
CA PRO A 45 9.29 23.01 -17.09
C PRO A 45 10.59 22.32 -17.49
N GLN A 46 11.66 23.08 -17.72
CA GLN A 46 12.92 22.58 -18.30
C GLN A 46 14.06 22.46 -17.28
N SER A 47 13.80 22.75 -16.01
CA SER A 47 14.80 22.70 -14.94
C SER A 47 14.14 22.45 -13.58
N THR A 48 14.94 22.06 -12.59
CA THR A 48 14.49 21.89 -11.21
C THR A 48 13.78 23.15 -10.71
N SER A 49 14.33 24.35 -10.95
CA SER A 49 13.70 25.58 -10.47
C SER A 49 12.32 25.79 -11.10
N GLN A 50 12.20 25.66 -12.43
CA GLN A 50 10.93 25.86 -13.12
C GLN A 50 9.87 24.83 -12.69
N LEU A 51 10.28 23.59 -12.41
CA LEU A 51 9.36 22.56 -11.91
C LEU A 51 8.84 22.93 -10.51
N LEU A 52 9.72 23.36 -9.62
CA LEU A 52 9.34 23.74 -8.27
C LEU A 52 8.50 25.01 -8.24
N ASP A 53 8.75 25.96 -9.13
CA ASP A 53 7.91 27.14 -9.33
C ASP A 53 6.52 26.73 -9.83
N ALA A 54 6.43 25.80 -10.80
CA ALA A 54 5.16 25.26 -11.26
C ALA A 54 4.37 24.55 -10.13
N LEU A 55 5.02 23.71 -9.32
CA LEU A 55 4.40 23.07 -8.15
C LEU A 55 3.89 24.10 -7.14
N ASN A 56 4.65 25.16 -6.89
CA ASN A 56 4.23 26.28 -6.03
C ASN A 56 3.01 27.01 -6.59
N THR A 57 3.02 27.35 -7.88
CA THR A 57 1.88 28.00 -8.54
C THR A 57 0.63 27.12 -8.48
N ILE A 58 0.75 25.82 -8.74
CA ILE A 58 -0.36 24.86 -8.61
C ILE A 58 -0.89 24.83 -7.17
N SER A 59 0.00 24.72 -6.18
CA SER A 59 -0.38 24.65 -4.78
C SER A 59 -1.10 25.93 -4.32
N VAL A 60 -0.55 27.10 -4.63
CA VAL A 60 -1.17 28.38 -4.24
C VAL A 60 -2.50 28.58 -4.94
N THR A 61 -2.61 28.22 -6.22
CA THR A 61 -3.88 28.29 -6.97
C THR A 61 -4.96 27.43 -6.34
N LEU A 62 -4.66 26.17 -6.02
CA LEU A 62 -5.65 25.21 -5.50
C LEU A 62 -5.91 25.33 -4.00
N ARG A 63 -4.90 25.66 -3.20
CA ARG A 63 -4.92 25.57 -1.72
C ARG A 63 -4.67 26.90 -1.01
N GLY A 64 -4.24 27.94 -1.72
CA GLY A 64 -3.96 29.26 -1.16
C GLY A 64 -2.61 29.39 -0.43
N HIS A 65 -1.82 28.32 -0.37
CA HIS A 65 -0.47 28.32 0.21
C HIS A 65 0.47 27.44 -0.62
N SER A 66 1.78 27.67 -0.49
CA SER A 66 2.81 26.81 -1.07
C SER A 66 3.18 25.67 -0.12
N HIS A 67 3.92 24.70 -0.65
CA HIS A 67 4.59 23.67 0.14
C HIS A 67 6.11 23.79 -0.04
N PRO A 68 6.91 23.49 0.99
CA PRO A 68 8.36 23.39 0.85
C PRO A 68 8.76 22.21 -0.05
N HIS A 69 9.81 22.41 -0.85
CA HIS A 69 10.29 21.43 -1.84
C HIS A 69 11.79 21.14 -1.72
N ALA A 70 12.39 21.40 -0.56
CA ALA A 70 13.83 21.35 -0.37
C ALA A 70 14.43 19.94 -0.56
N PHE A 71 13.73 18.89 -0.11
CA PHE A 71 14.18 17.51 -0.31
C PHE A 71 14.07 17.10 -1.78
N LEU A 72 12.95 17.42 -2.44
CA LEU A 72 12.77 17.16 -3.88
C LEU A 72 13.83 17.89 -4.72
N ARG A 73 14.13 19.15 -4.39
CA ARG A 73 15.22 19.92 -5.01
C ARG A 73 16.55 19.19 -4.88
N ARG A 74 16.94 18.84 -3.66
CA ARG A 74 18.19 18.14 -3.38
C ARG A 74 18.25 16.80 -4.12
N PHE A 75 17.16 16.05 -4.14
CA PHE A 75 17.07 14.80 -4.87
C PHE A 75 17.32 15.00 -6.37
N LEU A 76 16.62 15.95 -7.01
CA LEU A 76 16.78 16.25 -8.43
C LEU A 76 18.19 16.75 -8.77
N ASP A 77 18.75 17.63 -7.95
CA ASP A 77 20.02 18.30 -8.24
C ASP A 77 21.25 17.42 -7.90
N VAL A 78 21.11 16.46 -6.97
CA VAL A 78 22.25 15.67 -6.44
C VAL A 78 22.10 14.17 -6.68
N ASP A 79 20.91 13.62 -6.47
CA ASP A 79 20.67 12.16 -6.48
C ASP A 79 20.12 11.65 -7.82
N TRP A 80 19.75 12.55 -8.75
CA TRP A 80 19.13 12.23 -10.04
C TRP A 80 19.81 12.92 -11.22
N ASP A 81 19.69 12.34 -12.43
CA ASP A 81 20.13 13.00 -13.67
C ASP A 81 19.06 14.00 -14.13
N ALA A 82 19.05 15.19 -13.52
CA ALA A 82 18.12 16.26 -13.87
C ALA A 82 18.19 16.66 -15.35
N GLU A 83 19.39 16.70 -15.95
CA GLU A 83 19.55 17.11 -17.34
C GLU A 83 18.84 16.13 -18.28
N SER A 84 19.08 14.83 -18.12
CA SER A 84 18.40 13.81 -18.92
C SER A 84 16.90 13.78 -18.63
N PHE A 85 16.51 13.89 -17.36
CA PHE A 85 15.11 13.92 -16.95
C PHE A 85 14.32 15.04 -17.64
N PHE A 86 14.76 16.30 -17.53
CA PHE A 86 14.05 17.43 -18.12
C PHE A 86 14.10 17.44 -19.65
N ARG A 87 15.16 16.88 -20.24
CA ARG A 87 15.30 16.81 -21.70
C ARG A 87 14.44 15.71 -22.33
N ARG A 88 14.32 14.54 -21.70
CA ARG A 88 13.75 13.33 -22.32
C ARG A 88 12.49 12.82 -21.62
N THR A 89 12.49 12.81 -20.29
CA THR A 89 11.46 12.14 -19.49
C THR A 89 10.29 13.06 -19.19
N TRP A 90 10.57 14.23 -18.63
CA TRP A 90 9.54 15.15 -18.15
C TRP A 90 8.59 15.66 -19.24
N PRO A 91 9.04 16.00 -20.47
CA PRO A 91 8.13 16.40 -21.54
C PRO A 91 7.07 15.33 -21.88
N ALA A 92 7.47 14.06 -21.84
CA ALA A 92 6.55 12.94 -22.06
C ALA A 92 5.55 12.79 -20.90
N CYS A 93 6.01 12.94 -19.65
CA CYS A 93 5.13 12.96 -18.48
C CYS A 93 4.11 14.11 -18.56
N ILE A 94 4.52 15.32 -18.94
CA ILE A 94 3.60 16.45 -19.11
C ILE A 94 2.57 16.18 -20.20
N THR A 95 2.97 15.56 -21.30
CA THR A 95 2.03 15.16 -22.36
C THR A 95 0.98 14.20 -21.81
N ILE A 96 1.38 13.18 -21.05
CA ILE A 96 0.44 12.22 -20.44
C ILE A 96 -0.45 12.87 -19.38
N ALA A 97 0.07 13.82 -18.60
CA ALA A 97 -0.75 14.59 -17.66
C ALA A 97 -1.85 15.34 -18.41
N LEU A 98 -1.50 16.07 -19.47
CA LEU A 98 -2.44 16.86 -20.28
C LEU A 98 -3.41 16.00 -21.13
N GLU A 99 -3.21 14.68 -21.19
CA GLU A 99 -4.16 13.73 -21.79
C GLU A 99 -5.28 13.30 -20.83
N MET A 100 -5.31 13.75 -19.57
CA MET A 100 -6.35 13.39 -18.61
C MET A 100 -7.80 13.50 -19.16
N PRO A 101 -8.21 14.54 -19.91
CA PRO A 101 -9.56 14.60 -20.50
C PRO A 101 -9.83 13.48 -21.52
N LEU A 102 -8.81 12.96 -22.20
CA LEU A 102 -8.92 11.84 -23.13
C LEU A 102 -8.98 10.50 -22.38
N LEU A 103 -8.16 10.37 -21.33
CA LEU A 103 -8.02 9.14 -20.55
C LEU A 103 -9.17 8.93 -19.54
N PHE A 104 -9.78 10.03 -19.09
CA PHE A 104 -10.89 10.07 -18.14
C PHE A 104 -11.96 11.07 -18.62
N PRO A 105 -12.68 10.76 -19.71
CA PRO A 105 -13.59 11.70 -20.38
C PRO A 105 -14.81 12.11 -19.53
N SER A 106 -15.13 11.34 -18.48
CA SER A 106 -16.14 11.75 -17.51
C SER A 106 -15.70 12.97 -16.69
N GLY A 107 -14.40 13.18 -16.49
CA GLY A 107 -13.86 14.15 -15.53
C GLY A 107 -13.95 13.68 -14.07
N TYR A 108 -14.22 12.40 -13.82
CA TYR A 108 -14.34 11.84 -12.46
C TYR A 108 -13.65 10.49 -12.34
N LEU A 109 -13.17 10.19 -11.14
CA LEU A 109 -12.73 8.86 -10.74
C LEU A 109 -13.75 8.26 -9.76
N GLU A 110 -14.20 7.05 -10.04
CA GLU A 110 -15.17 6.33 -9.22
C GLU A 110 -14.47 5.63 -8.05
N PRO A 111 -15.03 5.66 -6.83
CA PRO A 111 -14.55 4.80 -5.75
C PRO A 111 -14.95 3.34 -6.01
N LEU A 112 -14.19 2.41 -5.43
CA LEU A 112 -14.57 1.02 -5.30
C LEU A 112 -15.75 0.90 -4.32
N THR A 113 -16.77 0.15 -4.72
CA THR A 113 -17.96 -0.12 -3.89
C THR A 113 -18.34 -1.59 -3.99
N ALA A 114 -19.34 -2.03 -3.22
CA ALA A 114 -19.86 -3.40 -3.35
C ALA A 114 -20.47 -3.67 -4.73
N GLU A 115 -21.08 -2.66 -5.36
CA GLU A 115 -21.69 -2.73 -6.70
C GLU A 115 -20.65 -2.61 -7.82
N ARG A 116 -19.53 -1.92 -7.54
CA ARG A 116 -18.38 -1.78 -8.44
C ARG A 116 -17.10 -2.21 -7.72
N PRO A 117 -16.96 -3.51 -7.42
CA PRO A 117 -15.88 -4.00 -6.58
C PRO A 117 -14.56 -4.10 -7.33
N THR A 118 -14.54 -3.92 -8.64
CA THR A 118 -13.33 -4.05 -9.45
C THR A 118 -13.24 -2.95 -10.48
N GLN A 119 -12.09 -2.29 -10.54
CA GLN A 119 -11.74 -1.30 -11.55
C GLN A 119 -10.41 -1.68 -12.19
N THR A 120 -10.33 -1.56 -13.51
CA THR A 120 -9.12 -1.85 -14.28
C THR A 120 -8.71 -0.63 -15.07
N TYR A 121 -7.44 -0.27 -15.00
CA TYR A 121 -6.87 0.88 -15.69
C TYR A 121 -5.71 0.46 -16.57
N THR A 122 -5.58 1.12 -17.70
CA THR A 122 -4.39 0.97 -18.56
C THR A 122 -3.15 1.54 -17.86
N SER A 123 -1.96 1.09 -18.26
CA SER A 123 -0.70 1.69 -17.78
C SER A 123 -0.65 3.20 -18.02
N ARG A 124 -1.26 3.69 -19.11
CA ARG A 124 -1.31 5.12 -19.45
C ARG A 124 -2.23 5.91 -18.51
N GLN A 125 -3.38 5.36 -18.14
CA GLN A 125 -4.26 5.93 -17.11
C GLN A 125 -3.57 5.97 -15.74
N ILE A 126 -2.86 4.90 -15.37
CA ILE A 126 -2.09 4.84 -14.12
C ILE A 126 -0.96 5.88 -14.12
N ALA A 127 -0.20 6.00 -15.20
CA ALA A 127 0.83 7.02 -15.34
C ALA A 127 0.24 8.44 -15.20
N CYS A 128 -0.88 8.72 -15.86
CA CYS A 128 -1.58 9.99 -15.72
C CYS A 128 -1.92 10.29 -14.25
N LEU A 129 -2.57 9.36 -13.53
CA LEU A 129 -2.91 9.55 -12.12
C LEU A 129 -1.67 9.76 -11.23
N VAL A 130 -0.62 8.97 -11.41
CA VAL A 130 0.64 9.09 -10.65
C VAL A 130 1.32 10.45 -10.90
N ILE A 131 1.34 10.93 -12.15
CA ILE A 131 1.89 12.24 -12.49
C ILE A 131 1.05 13.36 -11.84
N HIS A 132 -0.27 13.22 -11.81
CA HIS A 132 -1.14 14.18 -11.13
C HIS A 132 -0.98 14.17 -9.60
N GLN A 133 -0.70 13.02 -8.99
CA GLN A 133 -0.30 12.89 -7.58
C GLN A 133 1.06 13.57 -7.32
N PHE A 134 2.00 13.47 -8.26
CA PHE A 134 3.29 14.17 -8.19
C PHE A 134 3.14 15.70 -8.35
N LEU A 135 2.32 16.14 -9.31
CA LEU A 135 2.05 17.56 -9.55
C LEU A 135 1.18 18.19 -8.45
N CYS A 136 0.67 17.41 -7.49
CA CYS A 136 -0.19 17.85 -6.40
C CYS A 136 -1.46 18.56 -6.89
N THR A 137 -2.04 18.04 -7.97
CA THR A 137 -3.21 18.65 -8.64
C THR A 137 -4.53 18.06 -8.20
N LEU A 138 -4.54 16.91 -7.53
CA LEU A 138 -5.76 16.22 -7.16
C LEU A 138 -6.44 16.93 -5.99
N PRO A 139 -7.79 17.04 -6.00
CA PRO A 139 -8.50 17.59 -4.85
C PRO A 139 -8.47 16.60 -3.69
N LYS A 140 -8.85 17.11 -2.52
CA LYS A 140 -9.01 16.30 -1.31
C LYS A 140 -10.00 15.16 -1.55
N LEU A 141 -9.68 13.96 -1.04
CA LEU A 141 -10.56 12.80 -1.17
C LEU A 141 -11.81 12.94 -0.29
N PRO A 142 -12.99 12.51 -0.76
CA PRO A 142 -14.25 12.62 0.00
C PRO A 142 -14.25 11.93 1.37
N TRP A 143 -13.39 10.92 1.55
CA TRP A 143 -13.29 10.10 2.76
C TRP A 143 -12.05 10.38 3.60
N THR A 144 -11.34 11.49 3.36
CA THR A 144 -10.18 11.89 4.17
C THR A 144 -10.52 13.02 5.15
N SER A 145 -10.03 12.92 6.38
CA SER A 145 -10.09 14.00 7.38
C SER A 145 -9.17 15.17 6.99
N ASP A 146 -9.28 16.32 7.67
CA ASP A 146 -8.41 17.50 7.42
C ASP A 146 -6.96 17.31 7.88
N ALA A 147 -6.57 16.13 8.40
CA ALA A 147 -5.19 15.88 8.82
C ALA A 147 -4.26 15.77 7.60
N GLU A 148 -3.16 16.54 7.59
CA GLU A 148 -2.15 16.55 6.53
C GLU A 148 -1.51 15.17 6.28
N GLU A 149 -1.52 14.30 7.31
CA GLU A 149 -0.99 12.94 7.26
C GLU A 149 -1.75 12.03 6.27
N ASN A 150 -2.95 12.41 5.84
CA ASN A 150 -3.78 11.65 4.91
C ASN A 150 -3.79 12.20 3.48
N SER A 151 -2.69 12.81 3.03
CA SER A 151 -2.62 13.39 1.67
C SER A 151 -2.77 12.36 0.55
N GLN A 152 -3.55 12.71 -0.48
CA GLN A 152 -3.66 11.98 -1.75
C GLN A 152 -2.48 12.21 -2.72
N ASP A 153 -1.69 13.25 -2.46
CA ASP A 153 -0.60 13.73 -3.32
C ASP A 153 0.77 13.49 -2.66
N LEU A 154 1.83 13.54 -3.47
CA LEU A 154 3.17 13.14 -3.05
C LEU A 154 3.97 14.25 -2.35
N HIS A 155 3.35 15.41 -2.07
CA HIS A 155 4.01 16.56 -1.45
C HIS A 155 4.69 16.24 -0.10
N ILE A 156 4.21 15.22 0.60
CA ILE A 156 4.78 14.73 1.85
C ILE A 156 6.25 14.28 1.72
N TRP A 157 6.72 14.00 0.51
CA TRP A 157 8.10 13.60 0.21
C TRP A 157 8.99 14.78 -0.22
N TYR A 158 8.46 15.99 -0.36
CA TYR A 158 9.18 17.11 -0.97
C TYR A 158 9.86 18.01 0.06
N ASP A 159 9.34 18.06 1.29
CA ASP A 159 9.84 18.90 2.37
C ASP A 159 11.21 18.42 2.89
N ASP A 160 12.05 19.32 3.41
CA ASP A 160 13.39 19.01 3.91
C ASP A 160 13.36 18.02 5.09
N GLU A 161 12.44 18.24 6.03
CA GLU A 161 12.30 17.41 7.22
C GLU A 161 11.62 16.08 6.90
N GLN A 162 12.44 15.05 6.67
CA GLN A 162 11.98 13.68 6.46
C GLN A 162 12.34 12.82 7.68
N PRO A 163 11.36 12.14 8.31
CA PRO A 163 11.63 11.25 9.45
C PRO A 163 12.63 10.14 9.10
N HIS A 164 12.50 9.60 7.88
CA HIS A 164 13.37 8.55 7.34
C HIS A 164 13.81 8.91 5.91
N PRO A 165 14.84 9.77 5.77
CA PRO A 165 15.24 10.32 4.47
C PRO A 165 15.75 9.24 3.50
N GLY A 166 16.36 8.15 4.00
CA GLY A 166 16.80 7.03 3.17
C GLY A 166 15.63 6.32 2.46
N ALA A 167 14.49 6.18 3.14
CA ALA A 167 13.29 5.59 2.57
C ALA A 167 12.66 6.52 1.53
N VAL A 168 12.51 7.81 1.86
CA VAL A 168 11.94 8.81 0.95
C VAL A 168 12.78 8.96 -0.32
N ARG A 169 14.12 8.94 -0.19
CA ARG A 169 15.02 8.90 -1.36
C ARG A 169 14.73 7.68 -2.25
N ALA A 170 14.54 6.50 -1.67
CA ALA A 170 14.21 5.30 -2.43
C ALA A 170 12.83 5.38 -3.11
N TYR A 171 11.83 5.99 -2.47
CA TYR A 171 10.51 6.22 -3.06
C TYR A 171 10.59 7.19 -4.26
N LEU A 172 11.38 8.26 -4.14
CA LEU A 172 11.65 9.17 -5.26
C LEU A 172 12.43 8.46 -6.37
N THR A 173 13.45 7.65 -6.05
CA THR A 173 14.13 6.81 -7.05
C THR A 173 13.15 5.91 -7.79
N ALA A 174 12.21 5.27 -7.09
CA ALA A 174 11.18 4.44 -7.69
C ALA A 174 10.25 5.26 -8.62
N LEU A 175 9.78 6.41 -8.16
CA LEU A 175 8.89 7.30 -8.91
C LEU A 175 9.56 7.81 -10.20
N PHE A 176 10.79 8.30 -10.10
CA PHE A 176 11.50 8.86 -11.25
C PHE A 176 11.95 7.78 -12.24
N THR A 177 12.33 6.60 -11.75
CA THR A 177 12.55 5.42 -12.62
C THR A 177 11.25 5.03 -13.34
N PHE A 178 10.12 5.06 -12.64
CA PHE A 178 8.81 4.82 -13.27
C PHE A 178 8.51 5.84 -14.37
N PHE A 179 8.78 7.13 -14.15
CA PHE A 179 8.64 8.16 -15.18
C PHE A 179 9.52 7.90 -16.41
N GLU A 180 10.76 7.45 -16.22
CA GLU A 180 11.63 7.06 -17.34
C GLU A 180 11.03 5.91 -18.17
N ARG A 181 10.50 4.88 -17.50
CA ARG A 181 9.83 3.75 -18.17
C ARG A 181 8.54 4.15 -18.89
N VAL A 182 7.81 5.12 -18.34
CA VAL A 182 6.66 5.72 -19.02
C VAL A 182 7.11 6.44 -20.29
N ALA A 183 8.18 7.24 -20.21
CA ALA A 183 8.68 8.04 -21.33
C ALA A 183 9.31 7.20 -22.44
N SER A 184 9.97 6.08 -22.10
CA SER A 184 10.54 5.15 -23.09
C SER A 184 9.49 4.26 -23.75
N GLY A 185 8.26 4.24 -23.23
CA GLY A 185 7.18 3.36 -23.71
C GLY A 185 7.29 1.92 -23.21
N GLU A 186 8.19 1.61 -22.28
CA GLU A 186 8.38 0.27 -21.71
C GLU A 186 7.10 -0.26 -21.01
N LEU A 187 6.26 0.62 -20.48
CA LEU A 187 5.04 0.23 -19.76
C LEU A 187 3.79 0.02 -20.65
N SER A 188 3.95 0.03 -21.98
CA SER A 188 2.83 0.07 -22.95
C SER A 188 2.11 -1.27 -23.21
N SER A 189 2.19 -2.24 -22.29
CA SER A 189 1.42 -3.48 -22.43
C SER A 189 -0.10 -3.24 -22.28
N ASP A 190 -0.90 -3.85 -23.15
CA ASP A 190 -2.39 -3.79 -23.16
C ASP A 190 -3.07 -4.40 -21.91
N ASP A 191 -2.32 -5.10 -21.07
CA ASP A 191 -2.85 -5.72 -19.85
C ASP A 191 -2.98 -4.67 -18.75
N GLY A 192 -4.22 -4.41 -18.30
CA GLY A 192 -4.51 -3.38 -17.29
C GLY A 192 -4.12 -3.76 -15.86
N ILE A 193 -3.94 -2.74 -15.02
CA ILE A 193 -3.78 -2.87 -13.57
C ILE A 193 -5.17 -2.89 -12.93
N THR A 194 -5.41 -3.86 -12.06
CA THR A 194 -6.72 -4.07 -11.43
C THR A 194 -6.66 -3.76 -9.94
N PHE A 195 -7.64 -2.98 -9.48
CA PHE A 195 -7.93 -2.75 -8.07
C PHE A 195 -9.28 -3.40 -7.75
N THR A 196 -9.29 -4.32 -6.79
CA THR A 196 -10.49 -5.05 -6.40
C THR A 196 -10.75 -4.89 -4.91
N LEU A 197 -11.88 -4.29 -4.54
CA LEU A 197 -12.44 -4.37 -3.20
C LEU A 197 -13.08 -5.75 -3.04
N HIS A 198 -12.41 -6.63 -2.31
CA HIS A 198 -12.85 -7.99 -2.10
C HIS A 198 -13.50 -8.13 -0.72
N CYS A 199 -14.69 -8.72 -0.71
CA CYS A 199 -15.39 -9.14 0.50
C CYS A 199 -15.60 -10.66 0.39
N ALA A 200 -14.98 -11.43 1.27
CA ALA A 200 -15.19 -12.87 1.28
C ALA A 200 -16.52 -13.20 1.97
N PRO A 201 -17.14 -14.35 1.61
CA PRO A 201 -18.32 -14.86 2.31
C PRO A 201 -17.96 -15.36 3.72
N ASP A 202 -18.94 -15.97 4.39
CA ASP A 202 -18.77 -16.59 5.70
C ASP A 202 -17.55 -17.52 5.77
N LEU A 203 -16.89 -17.51 6.94
CA LEU A 203 -15.76 -18.38 7.22
C LEU A 203 -16.16 -19.86 7.06
N PRO A 204 -15.42 -20.65 6.28
CA PRO A 204 -15.70 -22.07 6.16
C PRO A 204 -15.42 -22.77 7.49
N ILE A 205 -16.27 -23.72 7.85
CA ILE A 205 -15.98 -24.65 8.94
C ILE A 205 -15.14 -25.76 8.34
N SER A 206 -13.91 -25.91 8.81
CA SER A 206 -13.03 -27.01 8.41
C SER A 206 -12.39 -27.66 9.65
N ASN A 207 -12.47 -28.99 9.68
CA ASN A 207 -11.72 -29.84 10.60
C ASN A 207 -10.52 -30.48 9.90
N ASP A 208 -10.15 -29.97 8.72
CA ASP A 208 -8.98 -30.46 8.00
C ASP A 208 -7.70 -30.04 8.74
N PRO A 209 -6.61 -30.82 8.59
CA PRO A 209 -5.31 -30.42 9.09
C PRO A 209 -4.85 -29.09 8.49
N LEU A 210 -4.04 -28.35 9.25
CA LEU A 210 -3.44 -27.10 8.80
C LEU A 210 -2.62 -27.27 7.51
N TYR A 211 -2.66 -26.26 6.64
CA TYR A 211 -1.86 -26.22 5.41
C TYR A 211 -0.36 -26.05 5.71
N PRO A 212 0.52 -26.33 4.74
CA PRO A 212 1.95 -26.11 4.89
C PRO A 212 2.29 -24.67 5.29
N LEU A 213 3.29 -24.55 6.17
CA LEU A 213 3.89 -23.30 6.63
C LEU A 213 5.39 -23.38 6.35
N ARG A 214 5.94 -22.37 5.67
CA ARG A 214 7.38 -22.23 5.45
C ARG A 214 7.87 -20.95 6.10
N MET A 215 8.93 -21.08 6.90
CA MET A 215 9.59 -19.93 7.53
C MET A 215 10.67 -19.36 6.62
N MET A 216 10.62 -18.06 6.37
CA MET A 216 11.62 -17.32 5.59
C MET A 216 12.33 -16.33 6.52
N GLU A 217 13.64 -16.47 6.71
CA GLU A 217 14.42 -15.60 7.59
C GLU A 217 15.25 -14.61 6.77
N LEU A 218 15.14 -13.32 7.10
CA LEU A 218 15.91 -12.24 6.49
C LEU A 218 16.97 -11.72 7.45
N ASP A 219 18.07 -11.19 6.92
CA ASP A 219 19.07 -10.51 7.76
C ASP A 219 18.57 -9.14 8.27
N LYS A 220 17.66 -8.52 7.50
CA LYS A 220 17.00 -7.26 7.84
C LYS A 220 15.62 -7.17 7.16
N PRO A 221 14.71 -6.33 7.66
CA PRO A 221 13.48 -5.97 6.97
C PRO A 221 13.76 -5.59 5.52
N ALA A 222 12.96 -6.09 4.57
CA ALA A 222 13.19 -5.84 3.15
C ALA A 222 11.92 -5.96 2.31
N VAL A 223 11.89 -5.18 1.22
CA VAL A 223 11.00 -5.38 0.08
C VAL A 223 11.89 -5.75 -1.11
N ASN A 224 11.82 -7.00 -1.56
CA ASN A 224 12.61 -7.50 -2.67
C ASN A 224 11.81 -8.49 -3.53
N SER A 225 12.33 -8.78 -4.72
CA SER A 225 11.65 -9.55 -5.76
C SER A 225 11.32 -11.00 -5.37
N SER A 226 11.96 -11.56 -4.33
CA SER A 226 11.68 -12.92 -3.85
C SER A 226 10.51 -13.00 -2.86
N LEU A 227 10.04 -11.87 -2.31
CA LEU A 227 9.05 -11.82 -1.21
C LEU A 227 7.67 -11.28 -1.63
N ILE A 228 7.47 -11.06 -2.92
CA ILE A 228 6.28 -10.39 -3.46
C ILE A 228 5.24 -11.35 -4.04
N GLY A 229 5.38 -12.66 -3.78
CA GLY A 229 4.42 -13.68 -4.20
C GLY A 229 4.41 -13.97 -5.71
N LEU A 230 5.52 -13.75 -6.43
CA LEU A 230 5.62 -14.19 -7.83
C LEU A 230 6.00 -15.68 -7.93
N PRO A 231 5.61 -16.38 -9.03
CA PRO A 231 4.75 -15.88 -10.11
C PRO A 231 3.26 -15.94 -9.77
N SER A 232 2.79 -16.94 -9.02
CA SER A 232 1.37 -17.26 -8.84
C SER A 232 0.88 -17.22 -7.38
N GLY A 233 1.64 -16.54 -6.53
CA GLY A 233 1.30 -16.30 -5.13
C GLY A 233 0.72 -14.91 -4.91
N ALA A 234 0.71 -14.49 -3.65
CA ALA A 234 0.36 -13.13 -3.25
C ALA A 234 1.22 -12.66 -2.08
N CYS A 235 1.32 -11.35 -1.89
CA CYS A 235 2.08 -10.72 -0.80
C CYS A 235 1.16 -9.84 0.05
N VAL A 236 1.22 -10.01 1.37
CA VAL A 236 0.45 -9.23 2.33
C VAL A 236 1.08 -7.85 2.52
N ILE A 237 0.26 -6.83 2.30
CA ILE A 237 0.55 -5.45 2.67
C ILE A 237 -0.21 -5.16 3.97
N SER A 238 0.54 -5.02 5.06
CA SER A 238 0.03 -4.71 6.40
C SER A 238 -0.39 -3.25 6.44
N ALA A 239 -1.60 -2.98 5.94
CA ALA A 239 -2.09 -1.65 5.65
C ALA A 239 -2.74 -0.97 6.87
N ASN A 240 -2.88 0.35 6.82
CA ASN A 240 -3.95 1.03 7.55
C ASN A 240 -5.29 0.79 6.84
N ARG A 241 -6.43 0.97 7.52
CA ARG A 241 -7.74 0.95 6.84
C ARG A 241 -7.86 2.03 5.77
N HIS A 242 -7.11 3.13 5.90
CA HIS A 242 -6.89 4.15 4.87
C HIS A 242 -5.62 3.80 4.09
N ILE A 243 -5.79 3.12 2.96
CA ILE A 243 -4.66 2.68 2.12
C ILE A 243 -3.84 3.87 1.63
N GLY A 244 -2.52 3.74 1.65
CA GLY A 244 -1.68 4.70 0.97
C GLY A 244 -0.20 4.62 1.25
N PHE A 245 0.46 5.69 0.81
CA PHE A 245 1.86 5.97 1.09
C PHE A 245 2.01 7.00 2.22
N GLY A 246 3.22 7.09 2.74
CA GLY A 246 3.61 7.97 3.82
C GLY A 246 5.14 8.13 3.88
N ARG A 247 5.67 8.56 5.02
CA ARG A 247 7.09 8.96 5.19
C ARG A 247 7.80 8.25 6.35
N THR A 248 7.14 7.29 6.98
CA THR A 248 7.55 6.59 8.20
C THR A 248 8.21 5.23 7.95
N ALA A 249 8.39 4.85 6.69
CA ALA A 249 8.97 3.57 6.28
C ALA A 249 8.27 2.38 6.95
N SER A 250 6.95 2.50 7.15
CA SER A 250 6.12 1.36 7.56
C SER A 250 6.14 0.28 6.47
N GLN A 251 5.70 -0.94 6.79
CA GLN A 251 5.70 -2.04 5.82
C GLN A 251 4.84 -1.70 4.59
N GLU A 252 3.65 -1.14 4.80
CA GLU A 252 2.79 -0.64 3.72
C GLU A 252 3.52 0.40 2.86
N GLU A 253 4.08 1.43 3.50
CA GLU A 253 4.71 2.54 2.80
C GLU A 253 5.94 2.09 1.99
N MET A 254 6.73 1.13 2.49
CA MET A 254 7.84 0.58 1.74
C MET A 254 7.35 -0.19 0.51
N HIS A 255 6.34 -1.06 0.65
CA HIS A 255 5.79 -1.81 -0.48
C HIS A 255 5.16 -0.90 -1.55
N VAL A 256 4.36 0.08 -1.11
CA VAL A 256 3.70 1.06 -1.98
C VAL A 256 4.74 1.96 -2.62
N GLY A 257 5.64 2.56 -1.84
CA GLY A 257 6.70 3.47 -2.29
C GLY A 257 7.65 2.85 -3.31
N CYS A 258 7.92 1.55 -3.24
CA CYS A 258 8.69 0.82 -4.26
C CYS A 258 7.90 0.49 -5.54
N THR A 259 6.59 0.75 -5.56
CA THR A 259 5.63 0.30 -6.58
C THR A 259 4.73 1.47 -7.03
N PRO A 260 5.24 2.44 -7.82
CA PRO A 260 4.47 3.65 -8.19
C PRO A 260 3.12 3.39 -8.84
N GLN A 261 2.99 2.31 -9.62
CA GLN A 261 1.72 1.89 -10.23
C GLN A 261 0.61 1.58 -9.21
N SER A 262 0.96 1.38 -7.93
CA SER A 262 0.00 1.15 -6.84
C SER A 262 -0.52 2.44 -6.19
N PHE A 263 0.10 3.61 -6.41
CA PHE A 263 -0.30 4.87 -5.76
C PHE A 263 -1.78 5.24 -6.00
N PRO A 264 -2.37 4.98 -7.19
CA PRO A 264 -3.79 5.24 -7.41
C PRO A 264 -4.74 4.42 -6.53
N ALA A 265 -4.27 3.38 -5.83
CA ALA A 265 -5.06 2.65 -4.83
C ALA A 265 -5.70 3.61 -3.81
N LYS A 266 -4.95 4.65 -3.38
CA LYS A 266 -5.43 5.67 -2.44
C LYS A 266 -6.59 6.50 -3.00
N LEU A 267 -6.64 6.70 -4.31
CA LEU A 267 -7.65 7.52 -4.97
C LEU A 267 -8.98 6.80 -5.20
N VAL A 268 -8.94 5.47 -5.29
CA VAL A 268 -10.11 4.64 -5.64
C VAL A 268 -10.63 3.82 -4.47
N THR A 269 -9.94 3.79 -3.33
CA THR A 269 -10.29 2.90 -2.21
C THR A 269 -10.74 3.73 -1.00
N PRO A 270 -12.06 3.76 -0.70
CA PRO A 270 -12.57 4.25 0.58
C PRO A 270 -11.99 3.44 1.76
N PRO A 271 -12.13 3.92 3.01
CA PRO A 271 -11.62 3.22 4.17
C PRO A 271 -12.18 1.80 4.25
N LEU A 272 -11.30 0.80 4.39
CA LEU A 272 -11.71 -0.59 4.45
C LEU A 272 -12.62 -0.84 5.65
N GLY A 273 -13.69 -1.63 5.43
CA GLY A 273 -14.50 -2.23 6.49
C GLY A 273 -13.89 -3.54 7.00
N ASP A 274 -14.41 -4.06 8.12
CA ASP A 274 -13.83 -5.24 8.80
C ASP A 274 -13.78 -6.52 7.95
N SER A 275 -14.71 -6.70 7.01
CA SER A 275 -14.73 -7.86 6.09
C SER A 275 -14.28 -7.50 4.67
N GLN A 276 -13.53 -6.41 4.52
CA GLN A 276 -13.06 -5.92 3.22
C GLN A 276 -11.54 -5.90 3.14
N VAL A 277 -11.01 -6.21 1.98
CA VAL A 277 -9.59 -6.07 1.64
C VAL A 277 -9.45 -5.45 0.26
N LEU A 278 -8.33 -4.79 0.00
CA LEU A 278 -7.99 -4.33 -1.34
C LEU A 278 -6.99 -5.30 -1.96
N VAL A 279 -7.34 -5.83 -3.13
CA VAL A 279 -6.47 -6.68 -3.95
C VAL A 279 -6.01 -5.88 -5.16
N VAL A 280 -4.70 -5.68 -5.28
CA VAL A 280 -4.08 -4.95 -6.41
C VAL A 280 -3.25 -5.92 -7.24
N ARG A 281 -3.48 -5.95 -8.55
CA ARG A 281 -2.78 -6.85 -9.48
C ARG A 281 -2.11 -6.10 -10.62
N GLY A 282 -0.92 -6.57 -11.00
CA GLY A 282 -0.19 -6.09 -12.18
C GLY A 282 0.77 -4.92 -11.92
N CYS A 283 1.00 -4.53 -10.68
CA CYS A 283 1.90 -3.42 -10.36
C CYS A 283 3.38 -3.86 -10.25
N ALA A 284 4.25 -3.26 -11.05
CA ALA A 284 5.68 -3.56 -11.06
C ALA A 284 6.42 -3.03 -9.83
N LEU A 285 7.25 -3.88 -9.22
CA LEU A 285 8.26 -3.40 -8.27
C LEU A 285 9.35 -2.69 -9.06
N VAL A 286 9.67 -1.46 -8.66
CA VAL A 286 10.64 -0.62 -9.38
C VAL A 286 11.98 -0.60 -8.67
N VAL A 287 11.97 -0.62 -7.33
CA VAL A 287 13.18 -0.67 -6.51
C VAL A 287 13.04 -1.72 -5.41
N GLU A 288 14.16 -2.26 -4.96
CA GLU A 288 14.24 -3.04 -3.73
C GLU A 288 14.75 -2.15 -2.61
N MET A 289 14.23 -2.39 -1.41
CA MET A 289 14.60 -1.67 -0.20
C MET A 289 14.91 -2.63 0.92
N SER A 290 15.75 -2.18 1.84
CA SER A 290 16.05 -2.92 3.06
C SER A 290 16.31 -1.99 4.24
N GLY A 291 16.20 -2.52 5.44
CA GLY A 291 16.23 -1.75 6.70
C GLY A 291 14.84 -1.31 7.15
N TYR A 292 14.77 -0.70 8.33
CA TYR A 292 13.53 -0.22 8.94
C TYR A 292 13.78 1.12 9.65
N GLY A 293 12.78 1.99 9.65
CA GLY A 293 12.90 3.33 10.22
C GLY A 293 14.08 4.09 9.61
N ARG A 294 15.03 4.54 10.44
CA ARG A 294 16.17 5.36 9.98
C ARG A 294 17.16 4.63 9.07
N ASP A 295 17.22 3.30 9.17
CA ASP A 295 18.11 2.46 8.37
C ASP A 295 17.46 2.00 7.06
N ALA A 296 16.18 2.30 6.85
CA ALA A 296 15.48 1.96 5.62
C ALA A 296 16.06 2.74 4.44
N GLY A 297 16.39 2.02 3.36
CA GLY A 297 16.97 2.64 2.18
C GLY A 297 16.96 1.76 0.94
N LEU A 298 17.26 2.41 -0.19
CA LEU A 298 17.40 1.79 -1.50
C LEU A 298 18.50 0.72 -1.46
N THR A 299 18.20 -0.44 -2.04
CA THR A 299 19.18 -1.52 -2.26
C THR A 299 19.55 -1.63 -3.73
N CYS A 300 18.57 -1.66 -4.63
CA CYS A 300 18.81 -1.63 -6.07
C CYS A 300 17.57 -1.16 -6.84
N ILE A 301 17.78 -0.73 -8.08
CA ILE A 301 16.71 -0.54 -9.06
C ILE A 301 16.48 -1.90 -9.72
N VAL A 302 15.23 -2.37 -9.72
CA VAL A 302 14.89 -3.68 -10.27
C VAL A 302 14.78 -3.54 -11.79
N PRO A 303 15.51 -4.34 -12.59
CA PRO A 303 15.28 -4.42 -14.03
C PRO A 303 13.83 -4.79 -14.35
N GLU A 304 13.35 -4.48 -15.55
CA GLU A 304 12.01 -4.91 -15.95
C GLU A 304 11.88 -6.44 -15.84
N SER A 305 10.77 -6.90 -15.26
CA SER A 305 10.48 -8.32 -15.07
C SER A 305 8.99 -8.58 -15.29
N GLN A 306 8.58 -9.85 -15.28
CA GLN A 306 7.17 -10.21 -15.45
C GLN A 306 6.36 -9.95 -14.17
N TRP A 307 5.94 -8.70 -13.99
CA TRP A 307 5.14 -8.26 -12.85
C TRP A 307 3.63 -8.50 -13.00
N ARG A 308 3.20 -9.02 -14.15
CA ARG A 308 1.78 -9.16 -14.53
C ARG A 308 0.96 -9.96 -13.52
N GLN A 309 1.57 -10.98 -12.92
CA GLN A 309 0.89 -11.87 -11.98
C GLN A 309 1.09 -11.46 -10.52
N ARG A 310 1.85 -10.38 -10.25
CA ARG A 310 2.08 -9.90 -8.88
C ARG A 310 0.74 -9.47 -8.28
N THR A 311 0.45 -10.02 -7.11
CA THR A 311 -0.75 -9.70 -6.33
C THR A 311 -0.35 -9.12 -4.97
N MET A 312 -0.85 -7.92 -4.68
CA MET A 312 -0.70 -7.23 -3.40
C MET A 312 -2.03 -7.32 -2.63
N LEU A 313 -2.00 -7.83 -1.41
CA LEU A 313 -3.16 -7.99 -0.53
C LEU A 313 -3.10 -6.96 0.60
N PHE A 314 -3.79 -5.84 0.42
CA PHE A 314 -3.90 -4.81 1.46
C PHE A 314 -4.98 -5.19 2.47
N MET A 315 -4.55 -5.44 3.71
CA MET A 315 -5.43 -5.80 4.82
C MET A 315 -4.99 -5.11 6.11
N ASP A 316 -5.94 -4.44 6.76
CA ASP A 316 -5.72 -3.70 8.00
C ASP A 316 -5.95 -4.57 9.23
N ALA A 317 -5.01 -4.53 10.19
CA ALA A 317 -5.17 -5.14 11.50
C ALA A 317 -5.84 -4.16 12.48
N LEU A 318 -6.37 -4.68 13.58
CA LEU A 318 -6.82 -3.87 14.71
C LEU A 318 -5.65 -3.10 15.32
N GLU A 319 -5.88 -1.83 15.64
CA GLU A 319 -4.95 -0.96 16.37
C GLU A 319 -5.05 -1.26 17.88
N LEU A 320 -4.09 -2.02 18.40
CA LEU A 320 -4.06 -2.53 19.79
C LEU A 320 -3.00 -1.84 20.65
N ASP A 321 -2.27 -0.86 20.11
CA ASP A 321 -1.20 -0.11 20.77
C ASP A 321 -1.70 0.82 21.89
N GLY A 322 -2.99 1.18 21.88
CA GLY A 322 -3.63 1.95 22.94
C GLY A 322 -3.90 1.17 24.24
N TYR A 323 -3.74 -0.16 24.24
CA TYR A 323 -4.01 -0.99 25.41
C TYR A 323 -2.78 -1.14 26.32
N ASN A 324 -3.03 -1.26 27.63
CA ASN A 324 -1.98 -1.66 28.56
C ASN A 324 -1.72 -3.17 28.45
N THR A 325 -0.74 -3.54 27.62
CA THR A 325 -0.36 -4.94 27.35
C THR A 325 0.21 -5.69 28.55
N THR A 326 0.53 -4.99 29.66
CA THR A 326 0.93 -5.64 30.92
C THR A 326 -0.26 -6.07 31.77
N ALA A 327 -1.47 -5.62 31.43
CA ALA A 327 -2.70 -5.92 32.17
C ALA A 327 -3.61 -6.88 31.41
N VAL A 328 -3.55 -6.84 30.07
CA VAL A 328 -4.41 -7.66 29.20
C VAL A 328 -3.72 -7.93 27.88
N THR A 329 -3.97 -9.10 27.29
CA THR A 329 -3.57 -9.42 25.91
C THR A 329 -4.69 -9.01 24.95
N PRO A 330 -4.57 -7.86 24.24
CA PRO A 330 -5.70 -7.28 23.54
C PRO A 330 -6.18 -8.11 22.35
N ASP A 331 -5.29 -8.88 21.72
CA ASP A 331 -5.64 -9.80 20.62
C ASP A 331 -6.69 -10.84 21.01
N LEU A 332 -6.82 -11.15 22.31
CA LEU A 332 -7.75 -12.15 22.85
C LEU A 332 -9.05 -11.54 23.38
N LEU A 333 -9.21 -10.22 23.35
CA LEU A 333 -10.47 -9.58 23.75
C LEU A 333 -11.64 -10.10 22.90
N PRO A 334 -12.87 -10.14 23.45
CA PRO A 334 -14.02 -10.74 22.76
C PRO A 334 -14.20 -10.22 21.32
N GLY A 335 -14.18 -11.13 20.35
CA GLY A 335 -14.36 -10.84 18.93
C GLY A 335 -13.08 -10.48 18.16
N ASN A 336 -11.95 -10.16 18.82
CA ASN A 336 -10.73 -9.74 18.13
C ASN A 336 -10.11 -10.88 17.31
N VAL A 337 -10.08 -12.10 17.85
CA VAL A 337 -9.62 -13.29 17.10
C VAL A 337 -10.46 -13.49 15.82
N ASP A 338 -11.78 -13.38 15.93
CA ASP A 338 -12.69 -13.61 14.80
C ASP A 338 -12.61 -12.51 13.75
N ARG A 339 -12.47 -11.25 14.16
CA ARG A 339 -12.26 -10.10 13.27
C ARG A 339 -10.99 -10.29 12.46
N GLU A 340 -9.87 -10.60 13.12
CA GLU A 340 -8.57 -10.74 12.44
C GLU A 340 -8.50 -11.99 11.57
N LEU A 341 -9.14 -13.10 12.00
CA LEU A 341 -9.30 -14.29 11.17
C LEU A 341 -10.10 -13.98 9.91
N THR A 342 -11.24 -13.28 10.04
CA THR A 342 -12.11 -12.91 8.91
C THR A 342 -11.35 -12.02 7.92
N LYS A 343 -10.62 -11.02 8.42
CA LYS A 343 -9.80 -10.13 7.60
C LYS A 343 -8.72 -10.89 6.82
N ALA A 344 -7.92 -11.70 7.50
CA ALA A 344 -6.86 -12.48 6.88
C ALA A 344 -7.41 -13.52 5.89
N TYR A 345 -8.47 -14.23 6.24
CA TYR A 345 -9.14 -15.18 5.34
C TYR A 345 -9.69 -14.49 4.10
N THR A 346 -10.27 -13.30 4.26
CA THR A 346 -10.77 -12.49 3.14
C THR A 346 -9.65 -12.16 2.16
N ALA A 347 -8.47 -11.78 2.66
CA ALA A 347 -7.31 -11.57 1.80
C ALA A 347 -6.86 -12.85 1.08
N PHE A 348 -6.70 -13.95 1.83
CA PHE A 348 -6.04 -15.16 1.32
C PHE A 348 -6.94 -15.97 0.38
N SER A 349 -8.26 -15.89 0.55
CA SER A 349 -9.26 -16.55 -0.32
C SER A 349 -9.61 -15.76 -1.60
N SER A 350 -9.01 -14.57 -1.80
CA SER A 350 -9.30 -13.70 -2.95
C SER A 350 -8.73 -14.19 -4.30
N GLY A 351 -7.94 -15.25 -4.29
CA GLY A 351 -7.34 -15.86 -5.49
C GLY A 351 -8.33 -16.77 -6.23
N ARG A 352 -8.46 -16.60 -7.55
CA ARG A 352 -9.20 -17.51 -8.44
C ARG A 352 -8.41 -17.75 -9.73
N PRO A 353 -7.72 -18.90 -9.91
CA PRO A 353 -7.56 -20.02 -8.95
C PRO A 353 -6.86 -19.58 -7.64
N PRO A 354 -6.92 -20.39 -6.57
CA PRO A 354 -6.22 -20.10 -5.32
C PRO A 354 -4.73 -19.81 -5.54
N TYR A 355 -4.17 -18.96 -4.69
CA TYR A 355 -2.73 -18.67 -4.71
C TYR A 355 -1.94 -19.93 -4.37
N VAL A 356 -0.77 -20.10 -4.99
CA VAL A 356 0.11 -21.24 -4.62
C VAL A 356 0.70 -21.06 -3.22
N ASN A 357 0.92 -19.80 -2.82
CA ASN A 357 1.40 -19.39 -1.51
C ASN A 357 0.98 -17.94 -1.21
N VAL A 358 0.90 -17.60 0.06
CA VAL A 358 0.79 -16.22 0.54
C VAL A 358 2.05 -15.88 1.34
N VAL A 359 2.78 -14.86 0.89
CA VAL A 359 3.92 -14.30 1.62
C VAL A 359 3.41 -13.24 2.59
N THR A 360 3.65 -13.45 3.88
CA THR A 360 3.26 -12.53 4.96
C THR A 360 4.37 -12.42 6.01
N GLY A 361 4.12 -11.71 7.10
CA GLY A 361 4.98 -11.65 8.26
C GLY A 361 4.23 -11.21 9.51
N HIS A 362 4.83 -10.29 10.27
CA HIS A 362 4.27 -9.76 11.51
C HIS A 362 3.17 -8.70 11.29
N TRP A 363 2.11 -9.09 10.57
CA TRP A 363 0.92 -8.28 10.31
C TRP A 363 0.32 -7.74 11.62
N GLY A 364 0.18 -6.41 11.70
CA GLY A 364 -0.39 -5.72 12.86
C GLY A 364 0.42 -5.80 14.16
N CYS A 365 1.65 -6.34 14.17
CA CYS A 365 2.38 -6.57 15.43
C CYS A 365 3.34 -5.43 15.85
N ARG A 366 3.48 -4.40 15.02
CA ARG A 366 4.42 -3.28 15.26
C ARG A 366 3.69 -2.06 15.76
N ALA A 367 3.46 -1.08 14.89
CA ALA A 367 2.75 0.15 15.22
C ALA A 367 1.38 -0.13 15.86
N PHE A 368 0.72 -1.23 15.49
CA PHE A 368 -0.60 -1.61 16.00
C PHE A 368 -0.54 -2.55 17.22
N GLY A 369 0.63 -2.86 17.77
CA GLY A 369 0.77 -3.50 19.08
C GLY A 369 0.30 -4.97 19.20
N GLY A 370 -0.08 -5.65 18.11
CA GLY A 370 -0.54 -7.04 18.15
C GLY A 370 0.52 -8.04 18.60
N ASN A 371 0.08 -9.11 19.27
CA ASN A 371 0.95 -10.18 19.71
C ASN A 371 1.41 -11.07 18.53
N ARG A 372 2.73 -11.19 18.35
CA ARG A 372 3.36 -11.93 17.23
C ARG A 372 2.91 -13.38 17.12
N GLU A 373 2.80 -14.09 18.25
CA GLU A 373 2.44 -15.51 18.25
C GLU A 373 0.95 -15.68 17.91
N ILE A 374 0.06 -14.90 18.55
CA ILE A 374 -1.38 -14.96 18.29
C ILE A 374 -1.70 -14.58 16.83
N LYS A 375 -1.16 -13.46 16.33
CA LYS A 375 -1.35 -13.03 14.94
C LYS A 375 -0.83 -14.06 13.94
N SER A 376 0.28 -14.75 14.25
CA SER A 376 0.82 -15.78 13.36
C SER A 376 -0.06 -17.04 13.30
N LEU A 377 -0.65 -17.45 14.44
CA LEU A 377 -1.62 -18.54 14.48
C LEU A 377 -2.90 -18.17 13.70
N ILE A 378 -3.42 -16.95 13.89
CA ILE A 378 -4.59 -16.46 13.15
C ILE A 378 -4.33 -16.47 11.64
N GLN A 379 -3.18 -15.96 11.20
CA GLN A 379 -2.81 -15.97 9.78
C GLN A 379 -2.66 -17.40 9.24
N TRP A 380 -2.07 -18.32 10.01
CA TRP A 380 -1.92 -19.71 9.57
C TRP A 380 -3.26 -20.46 9.48
N CYS A 381 -4.16 -20.21 10.43
CA CYS A 381 -5.54 -20.67 10.36
C CYS A 381 -6.25 -20.11 9.12
N ALA A 382 -6.16 -18.80 8.86
CA ALA A 382 -6.75 -18.17 7.67
C ALA A 382 -6.22 -18.76 6.36
N ALA A 383 -4.91 -19.00 6.26
CA ALA A 383 -4.28 -19.59 5.08
C ALA A 383 -4.76 -21.03 4.86
N SER A 384 -4.87 -21.79 5.95
CA SER A 384 -5.39 -23.16 5.92
C SER A 384 -6.85 -23.22 5.48
N LEU A 385 -7.70 -22.32 5.98
CA LEU A 385 -9.10 -22.20 5.52
C LEU A 385 -9.21 -21.80 4.04
N ALA A 386 -8.28 -20.97 3.56
CA ALA A 386 -8.22 -20.58 2.16
C ALA A 386 -7.58 -21.65 1.25
N GLY A 387 -7.02 -22.72 1.82
CA GLY A 387 -6.35 -23.78 1.08
C GLY A 387 -5.05 -23.33 0.41
N VAL A 388 -4.28 -22.45 1.08
CA VAL A 388 -3.03 -21.89 0.53
C VAL A 388 -1.85 -22.13 1.48
N GLU A 389 -0.65 -22.35 0.92
CA GLU A 389 0.59 -22.40 1.71
C GLU A 389 0.91 -21.02 2.29
N LEU A 390 1.40 -20.98 3.53
CA LEU A 390 1.82 -19.74 4.18
C LEU A 390 3.35 -19.63 4.19
N ASP A 391 3.87 -18.60 3.53
CA ASP A 391 5.26 -18.18 3.61
C ASP A 391 5.38 -17.07 4.66
N PHE A 392 5.91 -17.41 5.82
CA PHE A 392 6.02 -16.47 6.93
C PHE A 392 7.44 -15.88 7.02
N VAL A 393 7.53 -14.59 6.74
CA VAL A 393 8.77 -13.81 6.76
C VAL A 393 9.06 -13.32 8.19
N CYS A 394 10.19 -13.80 8.73
CA CYS A 394 10.81 -13.27 9.93
C CYS A 394 11.94 -12.34 9.53
N GLU A 395 11.77 -11.06 9.86
CA GLU A 395 12.61 -9.98 9.32
C GLU A 395 14.00 -9.87 9.97
N LEU A 396 14.30 -10.71 10.97
CA LEU A 396 15.58 -10.75 11.68
C LEU A 396 16.04 -12.20 11.87
N ARG A 397 17.16 -12.55 11.23
CA ARG A 397 17.80 -13.86 11.36
C ARG A 397 18.20 -14.10 12.81
N GLY A 398 17.91 -15.29 13.31
CA GLY A 398 18.22 -15.66 14.69
C GLY A 398 17.21 -15.11 15.71
N ASP A 399 16.11 -14.50 15.27
CA ASP A 399 14.98 -14.22 16.15
C ASP A 399 14.41 -15.56 16.67
N PRO A 400 14.34 -15.78 18.00
CA PRO A 400 13.81 -17.01 18.59
C PRO A 400 12.39 -17.35 18.13
N PHE A 401 11.61 -16.36 17.69
CA PHE A 401 10.26 -16.56 17.16
C PHE A 401 10.25 -17.56 15.99
N ALA A 402 11.20 -17.45 15.06
CA ALA A 402 11.21 -18.29 13.86
C ALA A 402 11.37 -19.77 14.21
N ASP A 403 12.30 -20.07 15.14
CA ASP A 403 12.52 -21.42 15.65
C ASP A 403 11.33 -21.94 16.47
N LYS A 404 10.73 -21.09 17.32
CA LYS A 404 9.54 -21.45 18.08
C LYS A 404 8.38 -21.80 17.16
N PHE A 405 8.09 -20.95 16.17
CA PHE A 405 6.97 -21.17 15.27
C PHE A 405 7.20 -22.39 14.37
N ARG A 406 8.43 -22.60 13.91
CA ARG A 406 8.83 -23.81 13.17
C ARG A 406 8.62 -25.09 14.00
N ARG A 407 8.99 -25.10 15.27
CA ARG A 407 8.75 -26.26 16.16
C ARG A 407 7.26 -26.47 16.40
N PHE A 408 6.54 -25.40 16.69
CA PHE A 408 5.09 -25.46 16.88
C PHE A 408 4.38 -26.01 15.63
N SER A 409 4.77 -25.57 14.43
CA SER A 409 4.13 -26.02 13.20
C SER A 409 4.39 -27.49 12.91
N LEU A 410 5.62 -27.98 13.17
CA LEU A 410 5.95 -29.40 13.08
C LEU A 410 5.13 -30.23 14.06
N ASP A 411 4.98 -29.77 15.31
CA ASP A 411 4.17 -30.46 16.32
C ASP A 411 2.69 -30.52 15.89
N ALA A 412 2.12 -29.40 15.47
CA ALA A 412 0.74 -29.30 15.00
C ALA A 412 0.49 -30.21 13.78
N GLN A 413 1.42 -30.24 12.81
CA GLN A 413 1.34 -31.13 11.65
C GLN A 413 1.44 -32.61 12.05
N SER A 414 2.37 -32.95 12.95
CA SER A 414 2.57 -34.34 13.41
C SER A 414 1.38 -34.89 14.18
N ARG A 415 0.72 -34.04 14.98
CA ARG A 415 -0.48 -34.35 15.75
C ARG A 415 -1.77 -34.18 14.94
N ARG A 416 -1.67 -33.68 13.71
CA ARG A 416 -2.79 -33.40 12.80
C ARG A 416 -3.84 -32.46 13.42
N TRP A 417 -3.38 -31.44 14.16
CA TRP A 417 -4.28 -30.40 14.65
C TRP A 417 -4.93 -29.67 13.47
N SER A 418 -6.22 -29.40 13.64
CA SER A 418 -7.04 -28.68 12.69
C SER A 418 -7.07 -27.18 12.99
N VAL A 419 -7.60 -26.41 12.05
CA VAL A 419 -7.92 -24.99 12.28
C VAL A 419 -8.87 -24.81 13.47
N SER A 420 -9.89 -25.68 13.57
CA SER A 420 -10.88 -25.64 14.65
C SER A 420 -10.23 -25.82 16.02
N ASP A 421 -9.26 -26.73 16.13
CA ASP A 421 -8.54 -26.98 17.39
C ASP A 421 -7.80 -25.72 17.86
N ILE A 422 -6.97 -25.11 17.00
CA ILE A 422 -6.23 -23.89 17.36
C ILE A 422 -7.17 -22.74 17.71
N LEU A 423 -8.19 -22.50 16.89
CA LEU A 423 -9.11 -21.39 17.11
C LEU A 423 -9.96 -21.58 18.38
N SER A 424 -10.35 -22.82 18.71
CA SER A 424 -11.09 -23.11 19.94
C SER A 424 -10.28 -22.71 21.18
N VAL A 425 -8.98 -23.04 21.19
CA VAL A 425 -8.09 -22.67 22.28
C VAL A 425 -7.92 -21.16 22.33
N LEU A 426 -7.57 -20.49 21.23
CA LEU A 426 -7.40 -19.03 21.18
C LEU A 426 -8.63 -18.27 21.68
N ARG A 427 -9.84 -18.70 21.27
CA ARG A 427 -11.11 -18.09 21.71
C ARG A 427 -11.42 -18.34 23.19
N SER A 428 -10.84 -19.38 23.78
CA SER A 428 -11.05 -19.75 25.19
C SER A 428 -9.99 -19.18 26.14
N MET A 429 -8.88 -18.66 25.62
CA MET A 429 -7.82 -18.08 26.45
C MET A 429 -8.32 -16.82 27.15
N ASP A 430 -8.21 -16.78 28.48
CA ASP A 430 -8.51 -15.56 29.22
C ASP A 430 -7.46 -14.47 28.89
N PRO A 431 -7.89 -13.27 28.46
CA PRO A 431 -6.97 -12.21 28.04
C PRO A 431 -6.02 -11.73 29.14
N VAL A 432 -6.40 -11.84 30.42
CA VAL A 432 -5.60 -11.43 31.58
C VAL A 432 -4.63 -12.55 31.95
N GLU A 433 -5.07 -13.80 32.00
CA GLU A 433 -4.20 -14.94 32.29
C GLU A 433 -3.17 -15.22 31.19
N ALA A 434 -3.46 -14.81 29.95
CA ALA A 434 -2.56 -14.96 28.80
C ALA A 434 -1.40 -13.94 28.79
N VAL A 435 -1.44 -12.89 29.64
CA VAL A 435 -0.40 -11.86 29.67
C VAL A 435 0.97 -12.47 29.93
N GLY A 436 1.92 -12.18 29.02
CA GLY A 436 3.30 -12.67 29.11
C GLY A 436 3.49 -14.17 28.88
N ARG A 437 2.42 -14.93 28.62
CA ARG A 437 2.50 -16.35 28.25
C ARG A 437 2.72 -16.49 26.74
N SER A 438 3.44 -17.54 26.36
CA SER A 438 3.54 -17.93 24.95
C SER A 438 2.22 -18.57 24.52
N ALA A 439 1.64 -18.04 23.44
CA ALA A 439 0.43 -18.61 22.84
C ALA A 439 0.72 -19.98 22.23
N PHE A 440 1.92 -20.18 21.67
CA PHE A 440 2.35 -21.50 21.18
C PHE A 440 2.38 -22.54 22.30
N ASP A 441 2.97 -22.21 23.45
CA ASP A 441 3.04 -23.13 24.59
C ASP A 441 1.66 -23.39 25.18
N PHE A 442 0.81 -22.36 25.31
CA PHE A 442 -0.56 -22.53 25.79
C PHE A 442 -1.36 -23.48 24.89
N VAL A 443 -1.32 -23.28 23.56
CA VAL A 443 -2.02 -24.17 22.62
C VAL A 443 -1.48 -25.59 22.70
N ARG A 444 -0.17 -25.76 22.85
CA ARG A 444 0.42 -27.09 23.05
C ARG A 444 -0.02 -27.76 24.34
N GLU A 445 -0.12 -27.02 25.43
CA GLU A 445 -0.60 -27.54 26.71
C GLU A 445 -2.06 -27.94 26.62
N ALA A 446 -2.91 -27.10 26.03
CA ALA A 446 -4.34 -27.34 25.91
C ALA A 446 -4.66 -28.54 25.00
N LEU A 447 -4.03 -28.62 23.82
CA LEU A 447 -4.28 -29.70 22.84
C LEU A 447 -3.41 -30.94 23.07
N GLY A 448 -2.38 -30.83 23.91
CA GLY A 448 -1.44 -31.91 24.18
C GLY A 448 -1.83 -32.83 25.33
N GLN A 449 -2.84 -32.47 26.13
CA GLN A 449 -3.31 -33.29 27.26
C GLN A 449 -4.33 -34.38 26.86
N ASP A 450 -4.83 -34.37 25.62
CA ASP A 450 -5.85 -35.30 25.12
C ASP A 450 -5.29 -36.44 24.23
N SER A 451 -3.98 -36.72 24.28
CA SER A 451 -3.34 -37.80 23.49
C SER A 451 -2.95 -39.03 24.31
#